data_AF-A0A835D9C7-F1
#
_entry.id   AF-A0A835D9C7-F1
#
_cell.length_a   1.000
_cell.length_b   1.000
_cell.length_c   1.000
_cell.angle_alpha   90.00
_cell.angle_beta   90.00
_cell.angle_gamma   90.00
#
_symmetry.space_group_name_H-M   'P 1'
#
loop_
_entity.id
_entity.type
_entity.pdbx_description
1 polymer ?
#
loop_
_entity_poly.entity_id
_entity_poly.type
_entity_poly.pdbx_seq_one_letter_code
_entity_poly.pdbx_strand_id
1 'polypeptide(L)'
;MEALIRGRLALVFFVLPFLSLLGTPSYVSSQELQIINAERRIDLTSHIVKVFLTLKVENTGTSPASEIILAFPPTQVEHLALLKGAATVGKRKKKNYVPLDVNPTELPDGPNGTQFFSISLLNPLNTGESITLEVLLILTHSLEPFPREISQSESQLVYYHDSAIILSPYHIKEQTTYIKTPSTKVESFTTVEPTNRLGTELKYGQYDGRPPYSFSPIIVHFENNHPFAVVEELVREVEISHWGSIQITEHYKLVHGGARHKGIFSRVDYQSRPSISGASSFKHLLASLPPRVHSVYYRDEIGNISTSHLRTDSRKSELEIEPRYPLFGGWKATFIVGYGLPLQDFLFESSDGRRFLNFSFGCPLVNTAVDKLIIKVVLPEGSKDPSAVVPFSVKQHLETSYSYLDVIGRTVVVLEKENVVPEHNSPFQVYYNFNPLSMLVEPLILVSAFFLFFMACVAYLHVDLSIRK
;
A
#
# COMPACT_ATOMS: atom_id res chain seq x y z
N MET A 1 -89.62 34.08 46.65
CA MET A 1 -89.74 34.60 45.28
C MET A 1 -88.44 34.25 44.58
N GLU A 2 -88.33 33.01 44.11
CA GLU A 2 -88.69 32.60 42.75
C GLU A 2 -87.69 33.10 41.70
N ALA A 3 -87.00 32.10 41.14
CA ALA A 3 -86.56 31.92 39.76
C ALA A 3 -85.65 32.99 39.11
N LEU A 4 -84.40 32.70 38.76
CA LEU A 4 -83.85 31.76 37.76
C LEU A 4 -83.35 32.56 36.53
N ILE A 5 -82.14 32.21 36.08
CA ILE A 5 -81.68 32.12 34.67
C ILE A 5 -80.66 33.15 34.14
N ARG A 6 -79.58 32.55 33.61
CA ARG A 6 -78.62 32.97 32.57
C ARG A 6 -77.53 33.95 33.00
N GLY A 7 -76.25 33.68 32.82
CA GLY A 7 -75.60 32.58 32.11
C GLY A 7 -74.29 33.07 31.49
N ARG A 8 -73.19 32.43 31.92
CA ARG A 8 -71.94 32.13 31.19
C ARG A 8 -71.09 33.30 30.68
N LEU A 9 -69.78 33.18 30.63
CA LEU A 9 -68.75 32.48 31.41
C LEU A 9 -67.47 33.11 30.89
N ALA A 10 -66.59 33.54 31.80
CA ALA A 10 -65.37 34.25 31.48
C ALA A 10 -64.38 33.41 30.66
N LEU A 11 -63.72 34.09 29.73
CA LEU A 11 -62.53 33.66 29.00
C LEU A 11 -61.42 33.29 30.01
N VAL A 12 -60.98 32.04 30.02
CA VAL A 12 -59.71 31.64 30.66
C VAL A 12 -58.93 30.81 29.66
N PHE A 13 -57.82 31.37 29.21
CA PHE A 13 -56.79 30.71 28.40
C PHE A 13 -56.19 29.54 29.19
N PHE A 14 -56.34 28.31 28.70
CA PHE A 14 -55.55 27.16 29.12
C PHE A 14 -54.36 27.00 28.16
N VAL A 15 -53.16 27.17 28.69
CA VAL A 15 -51.90 26.79 28.03
C VAL A 15 -51.65 25.31 28.32
N LEU A 16 -51.80 24.46 27.30
CA LEU A 16 -51.31 23.08 27.29
C LEU A 16 -49.92 23.08 26.63
N PRO A 17 -48.87 22.54 27.25
CA PRO A 17 -47.64 22.25 26.53
C PRO A 17 -47.88 20.96 25.73
N PHE A 18 -47.79 21.08 24.41
CA PHE A 18 -47.72 19.97 23.48
C PHE A 18 -46.38 19.25 23.74
N LEU A 19 -46.42 18.12 24.45
CA LEU A 19 -45.27 17.23 24.59
C LEU A 19 -45.06 16.53 23.25
N SER A 20 -44.36 17.16 22.31
CA SER A 20 -43.82 16.48 21.14
C SER A 20 -42.72 15.55 21.61
N LEU A 21 -43.01 14.24 21.66
CA LEU A 21 -41.99 13.19 21.66
C LEU A 21 -41.13 13.39 20.40
N LEU A 22 -40.04 14.13 20.55
CA LEU A 22 -38.89 14.00 19.68
C LEU A 22 -38.20 12.70 20.08
N GLY A 23 -38.64 11.59 19.48
CA GLY A 23 -37.81 10.41 19.38
C GLY A 23 -36.57 10.80 18.60
N THR A 24 -35.45 10.95 19.30
CA THR A 24 -34.14 10.89 18.67
C THR A 24 -34.07 9.56 17.91
N PRO A 25 -33.73 9.53 16.61
CA PRO A 25 -33.43 8.27 15.97
C PRO A 25 -32.13 7.79 16.60
N SER A 26 -32.25 6.98 17.64
CA SER A 26 -31.19 6.10 18.08
C SER A 26 -30.95 5.17 16.90
N TYR A 27 -29.94 5.44 16.09
CA TYR A 27 -29.37 4.43 15.19
C TYR A 27 -28.67 3.40 16.08
N VAL A 28 -29.46 2.63 16.82
CA VAL A 28 -29.02 1.34 17.36
C VAL A 28 -28.74 0.51 16.11
N SER A 29 -27.48 0.25 15.82
CA SER A 29 -27.10 -0.70 14.78
C SER A 29 -27.55 -2.09 15.24
N SER A 30 -28.85 -2.39 15.09
CA SER A 30 -29.47 -3.68 15.38
C SER A 30 -29.42 -4.57 14.15
N GLN A 31 -28.24 -4.72 13.56
CA GLN A 31 -27.96 -5.94 12.83
C GLN A 31 -27.43 -6.90 13.88
N GLU A 32 -28.31 -7.76 14.39
CA GLU A 32 -28.00 -8.80 15.38
C GLU A 32 -27.14 -9.88 14.71
N LEU A 33 -25.93 -9.51 14.29
CA LEU A 33 -24.90 -10.42 13.81
C LEU A 33 -24.08 -10.90 15.00
N GLN A 34 -23.70 -12.17 14.95
CA GLN A 34 -22.87 -12.80 15.96
C GLN A 34 -21.70 -13.52 15.30
N ILE A 35 -20.52 -13.41 15.90
CA ILE A 35 -19.35 -14.14 15.41
C ILE A 35 -19.26 -15.44 16.20
N ILE A 36 -19.48 -16.57 15.52
CA ILE A 36 -19.43 -17.90 16.13
C ILE A 36 -17.98 -18.26 16.47
N ASN A 37 -17.07 -18.05 15.53
CA ASN A 37 -15.67 -18.39 15.67
C ASN A 37 -14.82 -17.34 14.97
N ALA A 38 -13.81 -16.85 15.68
CA ALA A 38 -12.85 -15.89 15.16
C ALA A 38 -11.42 -16.40 15.38
N GLU A 39 -10.68 -16.58 14.29
CA GLU A 39 -9.26 -16.92 14.35
C GLU A 39 -8.45 -15.76 13.79
N ARG A 40 -7.50 -15.24 14.58
CA ARG A 40 -6.58 -14.20 14.14
C ARG A 40 -5.15 -14.74 14.14
N ARG A 41 -4.45 -14.64 13.02
CA ARG A 41 -3.03 -15.00 12.88
C ARG A 41 -2.22 -13.78 12.52
N ILE A 42 -1.25 -13.44 13.35
CA ILE A 42 -0.38 -12.29 13.19
C ILE A 42 1.02 -12.82 12.85
N ASP A 43 1.53 -12.47 11.67
CA ASP A 43 2.86 -12.82 11.22
C ASP A 43 3.82 -11.63 11.41
N LEU A 44 4.75 -11.78 12.35
CA LEU A 44 5.79 -10.80 12.70
C LEU A 44 7.17 -11.20 12.14
N THR A 45 7.23 -12.15 11.21
CA THR A 45 8.51 -12.66 10.67
C THR A 45 9.28 -11.59 9.88
N SER A 46 8.60 -10.61 9.28
CA SER A 46 9.21 -9.45 8.60
C SER A 46 8.84 -8.15 9.31
N HIS A 47 9.38 -7.02 8.87
CA HIS A 47 8.96 -5.69 9.37
C HIS A 47 7.60 -5.23 8.83
N ILE A 48 7.11 -5.88 7.78
CA ILE A 48 5.74 -5.74 7.29
C ILE A 48 4.89 -6.79 8.02
N VAL A 49 4.02 -6.33 8.91
CA VAL A 49 3.17 -7.19 9.73
C VAL A 49 1.95 -7.60 8.91
N LYS A 50 1.68 -8.91 8.86
CA LYS A 50 0.50 -9.45 8.17
C LYS A 50 -0.44 -10.06 9.18
N VAL A 51 -1.70 -9.62 9.19
CA VAL A 51 -2.74 -10.15 10.06
C VAL A 51 -3.81 -10.79 9.21
N PHE A 52 -4.01 -12.09 9.40
CA PHE A 52 -5.07 -12.87 8.79
C PHE A 52 -6.18 -13.07 9.83
N LEU A 53 -7.40 -12.68 9.49
CA LEU A 53 -8.55 -12.78 10.36
C LEU A 53 -9.64 -13.61 9.66
N THR A 54 -9.90 -14.80 10.19
CA THR A 54 -10.94 -15.71 9.72
C THR A 54 -12.14 -15.58 10.65
N LEU A 55 -13.25 -15.03 10.13
CA LEU A 55 -14.47 -14.79 10.90
C LEU A 55 -15.60 -15.67 10.37
N LYS A 56 -16.19 -16.50 11.24
CA LYS A 56 -17.47 -17.17 10.95
C LYS A 56 -18.61 -16.36 11.57
N VAL A 57 -19.32 -15.63 10.72
CA VAL A 57 -20.41 -14.72 11.12
C VAL A 57 -21.75 -15.40 10.87
N GLU A 58 -22.68 -15.26 11.82
CA GLU A 58 -24.05 -15.76 11.77
C GLU A 58 -25.02 -14.61 11.94
N ASN A 59 -26.08 -14.58 11.15
CA ASN A 59 -27.16 -13.62 11.34
C ASN A 59 -28.18 -14.16 12.34
N THR A 60 -28.18 -13.59 13.55
CA THR A 60 -29.18 -13.90 14.58
C THR A 60 -30.40 -12.99 14.55
N GLY A 61 -30.40 -11.98 13.67
CA GLY A 61 -31.45 -10.99 13.54
C GLY A 61 -32.62 -11.40 12.68
N THR A 62 -33.69 -10.60 12.77
CA THR A 62 -34.94 -10.83 12.03
C THR A 62 -34.89 -10.36 10.57
N SER A 63 -33.94 -9.51 10.21
CA SER A 63 -33.75 -8.99 8.85
C SER A 63 -32.47 -9.54 8.19
N PRO A 64 -32.45 -9.70 6.86
CA PRO A 64 -31.23 -10.03 6.14
C PRO A 64 -30.17 -8.93 6.29
N ALA A 65 -28.91 -9.32 6.51
CA ALA A 65 -27.79 -8.41 6.62
C ALA A 65 -26.97 -8.39 5.33
N SER A 66 -26.78 -7.22 4.73
CA SER A 66 -25.99 -7.05 3.50
C SER A 66 -24.56 -6.59 3.75
N GLU A 67 -24.25 -6.18 4.98
CA GLU A 67 -22.98 -5.57 5.35
C GLU A 67 -22.48 -6.14 6.67
N ILE A 68 -21.16 -6.22 6.82
CA ILE A 68 -20.50 -6.67 8.05
C ILE A 68 -19.45 -5.64 8.43
N ILE A 69 -19.52 -5.15 9.67
CA ILE A 69 -18.63 -4.10 10.17
C ILE A 69 -17.41 -4.70 10.86
N LEU A 70 -16.22 -4.30 10.43
CA LEU A 70 -14.96 -4.53 11.12
C LEU A 70 -14.61 -3.32 11.99
N ALA A 71 -13.99 -3.58 13.14
CA ALA A 71 -13.51 -2.54 14.05
C ALA A 71 -12.00 -2.69 14.29
N PHE A 72 -11.27 -1.58 14.20
CA PHE A 72 -9.84 -1.54 14.48
C PHE A 72 -9.50 -0.38 15.42
N PRO A 73 -8.52 -0.56 16.33
CA PRO A 73 -8.01 0.53 17.14
C PRO A 73 -7.33 1.58 16.24
N PRO A 74 -7.34 2.88 16.63
CA PRO A 74 -6.80 3.96 15.81
C PRO A 74 -5.31 3.76 15.50
N THR A 75 -4.55 3.19 16.43
CA THR A 75 -3.11 2.87 16.24
C THR A 75 -2.87 1.87 15.12
N GLN A 76 -3.75 0.88 14.92
CA GLN A 76 -3.61 -0.06 13.81
C GLN A 76 -3.97 0.60 12.48
N VAL A 77 -4.94 1.51 12.46
CA VAL A 77 -5.35 2.18 11.22
C VAL A 77 -4.32 3.21 10.77
N GLU A 78 -3.61 3.87 11.68
CA GLU A 78 -2.47 4.74 11.34
C GLU A 78 -1.39 3.99 10.55
N HIS A 79 -1.15 2.72 10.90
CA HIS A 79 -0.16 1.86 10.27
C HIS A 79 -0.71 1.03 9.10
N LEU A 80 -1.99 1.18 8.76
CA LEU A 80 -2.66 0.34 7.78
C LEU A 80 -2.22 0.68 6.34
N ALA A 81 -1.57 -0.27 5.69
CA ALA A 81 -1.20 -0.16 4.28
C ALA A 81 -2.27 -0.76 3.36
N LEU A 82 -2.82 -1.91 3.73
CA LEU A 82 -3.79 -2.65 2.91
C LEU A 82 -4.79 -3.42 3.77
N LEU A 83 -6.06 -3.31 3.41
CA LEU A 83 -7.16 -4.11 3.94
C LEU A 83 -7.89 -4.80 2.79
N LYS A 84 -8.03 -6.12 2.85
CA LYS A 84 -8.77 -6.93 1.87
C LYS A 84 -9.73 -7.86 2.59
N GLY A 85 -10.95 -7.98 2.09
CA GLY A 85 -11.94 -8.95 2.55
C GLY A 85 -12.29 -9.94 1.45
N ALA A 86 -12.52 -11.20 1.81
CA ALA A 86 -13.04 -12.21 0.88
C ALA A 86 -14.00 -13.17 1.58
N ALA A 87 -15.05 -13.59 0.88
CA ALA A 87 -15.91 -14.69 1.32
C ALA A 87 -15.31 -16.03 0.88
N THR A 88 -15.34 -17.02 1.78
CA THR A 88 -15.02 -18.41 1.42
C THR A 88 -16.24 -19.10 0.84
N VAL A 89 -16.15 -19.55 -0.42
CA VAL A 89 -17.21 -20.30 -1.11
C VAL A 89 -16.72 -21.71 -1.42
N GLY A 90 -17.52 -22.72 -1.07
CA GLY A 90 -17.24 -24.14 -1.33
C GLY A 90 -16.87 -24.97 -0.10
N LYS A 91 -16.96 -26.31 -0.20
CA LYS A 91 -16.71 -27.25 0.91
C LYS A 91 -15.33 -27.91 0.81
N ARG A 92 -14.63 -27.99 1.94
CA ARG A 92 -13.39 -28.77 2.20
C ARG A 92 -12.20 -28.54 1.26
N LYS A 93 -12.21 -29.14 0.05
CA LYS A 93 -11.05 -29.25 -0.85
C LYS A 93 -11.06 -28.32 -2.08
N LYS A 94 -12.16 -27.61 -2.34
CA LYS A 94 -12.26 -26.56 -3.37
C LYS A 94 -12.77 -25.28 -2.73
N LYS A 95 -11.99 -24.68 -1.83
CA LYS A 95 -12.28 -23.37 -1.28
C LYS A 95 -11.92 -22.34 -2.35
N ASN A 96 -12.93 -21.62 -2.83
CA ASN A 96 -12.73 -20.43 -3.65
C ASN A 96 -12.87 -19.20 -2.74
N TYR A 97 -12.03 -18.21 -2.98
CA TYR A 97 -12.09 -16.92 -2.29
C TYR A 97 -12.68 -15.90 -3.25
N VAL A 98 -13.83 -15.35 -2.88
CA VAL A 98 -14.49 -14.30 -3.68
C VAL A 98 -14.19 -12.96 -3.00
N PRO A 99 -13.49 -12.04 -3.67
CA PRO A 99 -13.16 -10.74 -3.09
C PRO A 99 -14.45 -9.95 -2.78
N LEU A 100 -14.43 -9.24 -1.67
CA LEU A 100 -15.51 -8.37 -1.22
C LEU A 100 -15.00 -6.93 -1.14
N ASP A 101 -15.90 -5.98 -1.39
CA ASP A 101 -15.59 -4.57 -1.26
C ASP A 101 -15.52 -4.19 0.22
N VAL A 102 -14.45 -3.48 0.58
CA VAL A 102 -14.19 -3.02 1.95
C VAL A 102 -14.02 -1.51 1.92
N ASN A 103 -14.92 -0.79 2.58
CA ASN A 103 -14.95 0.66 2.58
C ASN A 103 -14.87 1.21 4.01
N PRO A 104 -14.12 2.30 4.25
CA PRO A 104 -14.20 3.03 5.52
C PRO A 104 -15.66 3.42 5.82
N THR A 105 -16.05 3.35 7.09
CA THR A 105 -17.40 3.72 7.52
C THR A 105 -17.31 4.43 8.86
N GLU A 106 -18.09 5.49 9.02
CA GLU A 106 -18.19 6.19 10.30
C GLU A 106 -19.41 5.68 11.07
N LEU A 107 -19.17 5.18 12.28
CA LEU A 107 -20.21 4.86 13.25
C LEU A 107 -20.08 5.82 14.43
N PRO A 108 -21.14 6.57 14.78
CA PRO A 108 -21.06 7.64 15.78
C PRO A 108 -20.75 7.16 17.20
N ASP A 109 -20.94 5.87 17.50
CA ASP A 109 -20.86 5.30 18.86
C ASP A 109 -19.62 4.41 19.12
N GLY A 110 -18.57 4.53 18.32
CA GLY A 110 -17.34 3.75 18.53
C GLY A 110 -16.58 4.16 19.79
N PRO A 111 -16.30 3.24 20.75
CA PRO A 111 -15.54 3.60 21.94
C PRO A 111 -14.08 3.95 21.58
N ASN A 112 -13.48 4.88 22.33
CA ASN A 112 -12.04 5.20 22.28
C ASN A 112 -11.47 5.52 20.88
N GLY A 113 -12.26 6.13 20.00
CA GLY A 113 -11.81 6.48 18.65
C GLY A 113 -11.60 5.28 17.73
N THR A 114 -12.30 4.17 18.00
CA THR A 114 -12.34 2.99 17.13
C THR A 114 -12.75 3.40 15.71
N GLN A 115 -12.02 2.91 14.73
CA GLN A 115 -12.31 3.14 13.32
C GLN A 115 -12.96 1.90 12.70
N PHE A 116 -13.89 2.12 11.78
CA PHE A 116 -14.71 1.05 11.23
C PHE A 116 -14.58 0.94 9.71
N PHE A 117 -14.74 -0.30 9.24
CA PHE A 117 -14.78 -0.62 7.82
C PHE A 117 -15.96 -1.55 7.57
N SER A 118 -16.79 -1.23 6.57
CA SER A 118 -17.88 -2.10 6.13
C SER A 118 -17.41 -3.02 5.02
N ILE A 119 -17.72 -4.31 5.16
CA ILE A 119 -17.60 -5.33 4.11
C ILE A 119 -18.98 -5.51 3.48
N SER A 120 -19.11 -5.21 2.20
CA SER A 120 -20.34 -5.45 1.45
C SER A 120 -20.43 -6.92 1.00
N LEU A 121 -21.50 -7.60 1.39
CA LEU A 121 -21.77 -8.98 0.98
C LEU A 121 -22.41 -9.01 -0.41
N LEU A 122 -21.96 -9.96 -1.25
CA LEU A 122 -22.55 -10.14 -2.58
C LEU A 122 -24.01 -10.60 -2.53
N ASN A 123 -24.33 -11.46 -1.57
CA ASN A 123 -25.69 -11.92 -1.29
C ASN A 123 -26.00 -11.58 0.18
N PRO A 124 -27.18 -11.00 0.47
CA PRO A 124 -27.58 -10.75 1.85
C PRO A 124 -27.61 -12.04 2.68
N LEU A 125 -27.08 -11.97 3.89
CA LEU A 125 -27.06 -13.07 4.84
C LEU A 125 -28.43 -13.19 5.50
N ASN A 126 -29.16 -14.27 5.23
CA ASN A 126 -30.50 -14.47 5.79
C ASN A 126 -30.45 -14.86 7.27
N THR A 127 -31.56 -14.72 7.98
CA THR A 127 -31.69 -15.13 9.39
C THR A 127 -31.31 -16.62 9.59
N GLY A 128 -30.41 -16.89 10.52
CA GLY A 128 -29.86 -18.21 10.83
C GLY A 128 -28.78 -18.70 9.85
N GLU A 129 -28.47 -17.95 8.81
CA GLU A 129 -27.41 -18.29 7.86
C GLU A 129 -26.04 -17.86 8.41
N SER A 130 -24.98 -18.59 8.03
CA SER A 130 -23.62 -18.25 8.40
C SER A 130 -22.69 -18.20 7.20
N ILE A 131 -21.76 -17.25 7.23
CA ILE A 131 -20.73 -17.03 6.22
C ILE A 131 -19.35 -17.02 6.87
N THR A 132 -18.34 -17.49 6.15
CA THR A 132 -16.93 -17.40 6.58
C THR A 132 -16.23 -16.34 5.75
N LEU A 133 -15.73 -15.32 6.44
CA LEU A 133 -14.94 -14.23 5.87
C LEU A 133 -13.46 -14.45 6.19
N GLU A 134 -12.61 -14.17 5.21
CA GLU A 134 -11.16 -14.05 5.38
C GLU A 134 -10.80 -12.59 5.16
N VAL A 135 -10.19 -11.97 6.15
CA VAL A 135 -9.74 -10.57 6.11
C VAL A 135 -8.22 -10.55 6.23
N LEU A 136 -7.56 -9.89 5.29
CA LEU A 136 -6.13 -9.65 5.31
C LEU A 136 -5.89 -8.16 5.60
N LEU A 137 -5.15 -7.92 6.68
CA LEU A 137 -4.67 -6.62 7.10
C LEU A 137 -3.14 -6.62 7.00
N ILE A 138 -2.57 -5.61 6.34
CA ILE A 138 -1.12 -5.45 6.26
C ILE A 138 -0.76 -4.11 6.90
N LEU A 139 0.09 -4.18 7.91
CA LEU A 139 0.55 -3.05 8.68
C LEU A 139 2.04 -2.79 8.43
N THR A 140 2.39 -1.52 8.31
CA THR A 140 3.77 -1.04 8.19
C THR A 140 4.12 -0.20 9.41
N HIS A 141 5.41 -0.10 9.75
CA HIS A 141 5.87 0.73 10.88
C HIS A 141 5.26 0.38 12.26
N SER A 142 4.69 -0.83 12.42
CA SER A 142 4.08 -1.27 13.69
C SER A 142 5.06 -1.96 14.64
N LEU A 143 6.29 -2.23 14.19
CA LEU A 143 7.35 -2.81 15.02
C LEU A 143 8.26 -1.70 15.51
N GLU A 144 8.31 -1.51 16.83
CA GLU A 144 9.12 -0.47 17.45
C GLU A 144 10.45 -1.04 17.96
N PRO A 145 11.61 -0.58 17.46
CA PRO A 145 12.90 -1.03 17.97
C PRO A 145 13.10 -0.68 19.45
N PHE A 146 13.39 -1.70 20.27
CA PHE A 146 13.72 -1.53 21.67
C PHE A 146 14.80 -2.53 22.12
N PRO A 147 16.03 -2.06 22.40
CA PRO A 147 16.44 -0.65 22.47
C PRO A 147 16.40 0.05 21.10
N ARG A 148 16.16 1.37 21.12
CA ARG A 148 16.10 2.20 19.90
C ARG A 148 17.43 2.27 19.15
N GLU A 149 18.52 2.03 19.85
CA GLU A 149 19.89 2.11 19.39
C GLU A 149 20.63 0.84 19.81
N ILE A 150 21.35 0.23 18.88
CA ILE A 150 22.15 -0.99 19.09
C ILE A 150 23.56 -0.82 18.56
N SER A 151 24.52 -1.43 19.24
CA SER A 151 25.88 -1.54 18.73
C SER A 151 25.95 -2.54 17.56
N GLN A 152 27.08 -2.53 16.84
CA GLN A 152 27.25 -3.37 15.65
C GLN A 152 27.01 -4.88 15.90
N SER A 153 27.32 -5.38 17.10
CA SER A 153 27.27 -6.81 17.45
C SER A 153 26.06 -7.20 18.31
N GLU A 154 25.15 -6.26 18.54
CA GLU A 154 23.93 -6.50 19.31
C GLU A 154 22.80 -6.97 18.39
N SER A 155 21.97 -7.86 18.92
CA SER A 155 20.75 -8.29 18.25
C SER A 155 19.71 -7.18 18.26
N GLN A 156 18.98 -7.05 17.15
CA GLN A 156 17.83 -6.17 17.07
C GLN A 156 16.62 -6.81 17.75
N LEU A 157 16.11 -6.11 18.77
CA LEU A 157 14.89 -6.47 19.49
C LEU A 157 13.81 -5.43 19.18
N VAL A 158 12.55 -5.87 19.07
CA VAL A 158 11.42 -5.00 18.74
C VAL A 158 10.21 -5.30 19.62
N TYR A 159 9.41 -4.27 19.89
CA TYR A 159 8.07 -4.40 20.45
C TYR A 159 7.02 -4.48 19.35
N TYR A 160 6.03 -5.33 19.58
CA TYR A 160 4.75 -5.32 18.88
C TYR A 160 3.62 -5.10 19.87
N HIS A 161 2.79 -4.09 19.62
CA HIS A 161 1.66 -3.70 20.45
C HIS A 161 0.35 -4.08 19.77
N ASP A 162 -0.50 -4.84 20.46
CA ASP A 162 -1.83 -5.24 19.99
C ASP A 162 -2.72 -5.58 21.19
N SER A 163 -3.81 -6.30 20.98
CA SER A 163 -4.65 -6.92 22.00
C SER A 163 -4.61 -8.45 21.88
N ALA A 164 -4.78 -9.19 22.97
CA ALA A 164 -4.96 -10.64 22.96
C ALA A 164 -6.29 -11.06 22.32
N ILE A 165 -7.31 -10.21 22.47
CA ILE A 165 -8.66 -10.41 21.96
C ILE A 165 -8.94 -9.50 20.75
N ILE A 166 -9.76 -9.99 19.83
CA ILE A 166 -10.16 -9.29 18.62
C ILE A 166 -11.17 -8.21 18.98
N LEU A 167 -10.88 -6.98 18.59
CA LEU A 167 -11.81 -5.86 18.69
C LEU A 167 -12.91 -6.06 17.65
N SER A 168 -14.17 -6.06 18.09
CA SER A 168 -15.33 -6.30 17.23
C SER A 168 -16.56 -5.56 17.76
N PRO A 169 -17.41 -4.99 16.88
CA PRO A 169 -18.69 -4.40 17.29
C PRO A 169 -19.74 -5.48 17.63
N TYR A 170 -19.49 -6.73 17.26
CA TYR A 170 -20.35 -7.88 17.51
C TYR A 170 -19.83 -8.73 18.65
N HIS A 171 -20.74 -9.46 19.31
CA HIS A 171 -20.39 -10.48 20.29
C HIS A 171 -19.66 -11.66 19.61
N ILE A 172 -18.56 -12.11 20.23
CA ILE A 172 -17.78 -13.25 19.74
C ILE A 172 -17.94 -14.44 20.69
N LYS A 173 -18.48 -15.56 20.20
CA LYS A 173 -18.65 -16.79 20.98
C LYS A 173 -17.33 -17.46 21.30
N GLU A 174 -16.46 -17.64 20.31
CA GLU A 174 -15.15 -18.28 20.48
C GLU A 174 -14.11 -17.51 19.68
N GLN A 175 -12.95 -17.27 20.28
CA GLN A 175 -11.82 -16.67 19.57
C GLN A 175 -10.46 -17.21 19.99
N THR A 176 -9.52 -17.17 19.04
CA THR A 176 -8.12 -17.50 19.28
C THR A 176 -7.22 -16.56 18.47
N THR A 177 -6.16 -16.05 19.10
CA THR A 177 -5.11 -15.27 18.42
C THR A 177 -3.80 -16.04 18.43
N TYR A 178 -3.17 -16.20 17.27
CA TYR A 178 -1.83 -16.75 17.09
C TYR A 178 -0.88 -15.65 16.65
N ILE A 179 0.29 -15.56 17.26
CA ILE A 179 1.35 -14.63 16.89
C ILE A 179 2.60 -15.42 16.54
N LYS A 180 3.07 -15.30 15.31
CA LYS A 180 4.27 -15.95 14.81
C LYS A 180 5.43 -14.96 14.82
N THR A 181 6.50 -15.33 15.52
CA THR A 181 7.75 -14.57 15.62
C THR A 181 8.80 -15.12 14.64
N PRO A 182 9.80 -14.32 14.22
CA PRO A 182 10.86 -14.76 13.30
C PRO A 182 11.80 -15.81 13.91
N SER A 183 11.94 -15.83 15.24
CA SER A 183 12.81 -16.74 15.97
C SER A 183 12.18 -17.19 17.28
N THR A 184 12.77 -18.20 17.93
CA THR A 184 12.37 -18.62 19.28
C THR A 184 12.90 -17.69 20.37
N LYS A 185 13.55 -16.58 20.05
CA LYS A 185 14.04 -15.62 21.05
C LYS A 185 13.00 -14.53 21.27
N VAL A 186 12.18 -14.73 22.29
CA VAL A 186 11.20 -13.78 22.81
C VAL A 186 11.65 -13.43 24.22
N GLU A 187 11.96 -12.16 24.44
CA GLU A 187 12.45 -11.62 25.72
C GLU A 187 11.32 -11.56 26.75
N SER A 188 10.16 -11.02 26.34
CA SER A 188 8.98 -10.94 27.19
C SER A 188 7.69 -10.85 26.37
N PHE A 189 6.58 -11.27 26.97
CA PHE A 189 5.25 -11.06 26.40
C PHE A 189 4.22 -10.94 27.53
N THR A 190 3.16 -10.17 27.30
CA THR A 190 2.05 -10.05 28.26
C THR A 190 1.28 -11.36 28.36
N THR A 191 1.05 -11.88 29.57
CA THR A 191 0.25 -13.10 29.78
C THR A 191 -1.22 -12.75 29.99
N VAL A 192 -2.11 -13.30 29.15
CA VAL A 192 -3.57 -13.18 29.28
C VAL A 192 -4.17 -14.58 29.25
N GLU A 193 -4.46 -15.15 30.42
CA GLU A 193 -4.84 -16.55 30.55
C GLU A 193 -6.13 -16.90 29.76
N PRO A 194 -6.15 -18.00 28.98
CA PRO A 194 -5.04 -18.93 28.73
C PRO A 194 -4.05 -18.39 27.68
N THR A 195 -2.75 -18.44 27.99
CA THR A 195 -1.67 -18.14 27.03
C THR A 195 -0.70 -19.31 26.94
N ASN A 196 -0.38 -19.74 25.72
CA ASN A 196 0.58 -20.83 25.47
C ASN A 196 1.65 -20.41 24.47
N ARG A 197 2.87 -20.92 24.65
CA ARG A 197 3.98 -20.69 23.73
C ARG A 197 4.52 -22.00 23.20
N LEU A 198 4.61 -22.14 21.88
CA LEU A 198 5.18 -23.31 21.23
C LEU A 198 6.15 -22.87 20.12
N GLY A 199 7.45 -23.06 20.36
CA GLY A 199 8.49 -22.66 19.41
C GLY A 199 8.46 -21.17 19.10
N THR A 200 8.16 -20.83 17.84
CA THR A 200 8.05 -19.46 17.32
C THR A 200 6.63 -18.89 17.41
N GLU A 201 5.66 -19.65 17.89
CA GLU A 201 4.24 -19.25 17.94
C GLU A 201 3.77 -19.02 19.38
N LEU A 202 3.10 -17.88 19.59
CA LEU A 202 2.38 -17.54 20.82
C LEU A 202 0.88 -17.66 20.55
N LYS A 203 0.16 -18.37 21.41
CA LYS A 203 -1.29 -18.56 21.34
C LYS A 203 -1.97 -17.89 22.52
N TYR A 204 -2.90 -16.99 22.23
CA TYR A 204 -3.81 -16.38 23.18
C TYR A 204 -5.22 -16.95 22.99
N GLY A 205 -5.81 -17.47 24.06
CA GLY A 205 -7.07 -18.19 24.02
C GLY A 205 -6.88 -19.71 23.83
N GLN A 206 -7.95 -20.47 23.66
CA GLN A 206 -9.30 -20.07 23.31
C GLN A 206 -9.99 -19.22 24.40
N TYR A 207 -10.62 -18.12 23.99
CA TYR A 207 -11.49 -17.33 24.85
C TYR A 207 -12.94 -17.51 24.44
N ASP A 208 -13.80 -17.75 25.42
CA ASP A 208 -15.23 -17.94 25.20
C ASP A 208 -16.03 -16.69 25.61
N GLY A 209 -17.03 -16.34 24.81
CA GLY A 209 -18.07 -15.35 25.07
C GLY A 209 -17.55 -13.96 25.42
N ARG A 210 -17.06 -13.19 24.44
CA ARG A 210 -16.59 -11.81 24.65
C ARG A 210 -17.64 -10.78 24.21
N PRO A 211 -17.97 -9.78 25.05
CA PRO A 211 -18.89 -8.73 24.68
C PRO A 211 -18.30 -7.83 23.58
N PRO A 212 -19.15 -7.11 22.84
CA PRO A 212 -18.71 -6.07 21.89
C PRO A 212 -17.67 -5.14 22.49
N TYR A 213 -16.72 -4.71 21.66
CA TYR A 213 -15.68 -3.74 21.99
C TYR A 213 -14.75 -4.12 23.14
N SER A 214 -14.63 -5.41 23.45
CA SER A 214 -13.65 -5.89 24.42
C SER A 214 -12.23 -5.69 23.90
N PHE A 215 -11.31 -5.25 24.77
CA PHE A 215 -9.91 -5.05 24.44
C PHE A 215 -9.00 -5.50 25.60
N SER A 216 -7.96 -6.27 25.31
CA SER A 216 -6.99 -6.77 26.30
C SER A 216 -5.57 -6.53 25.80
N PRO A 217 -4.92 -5.41 26.15
CA PRO A 217 -3.66 -5.01 25.56
C PRO A 217 -2.55 -6.02 25.83
N ILE A 218 -1.75 -6.31 24.82
CA ILE A 218 -0.56 -7.14 24.89
C ILE A 218 0.63 -6.43 24.26
N ILE A 219 1.80 -6.76 24.78
CA ILE A 219 3.09 -6.35 24.25
C ILE A 219 3.90 -7.62 24.06
N VAL A 220 4.53 -7.78 22.89
CA VAL A 220 5.47 -8.88 22.62
C VAL A 220 6.82 -8.27 22.28
N HIS A 221 7.85 -8.64 23.04
CA HIS A 221 9.23 -8.21 22.87
C HIS A 221 10.09 -9.36 22.37
N PHE A 222 10.62 -9.26 21.17
CA PHE A 222 11.30 -10.38 20.52
C PHE A 222 12.44 -9.93 19.62
N GLU A 223 13.35 -10.87 19.33
CA GLU A 223 14.46 -10.65 18.39
C GLU A 223 13.96 -10.71 16.95
N ASN A 224 14.23 -9.64 16.20
CA ASN A 224 14.01 -9.57 14.76
C ASN A 224 15.22 -8.95 14.07
N ASN A 225 16.16 -9.79 13.64
CA ASN A 225 17.35 -9.38 12.89
C ASN A 225 17.10 -9.30 11.37
N HIS A 226 15.86 -9.39 10.89
CA HIS A 226 15.63 -9.10 9.47
C HIS A 226 15.90 -7.61 9.19
N PRO A 227 16.45 -7.28 8.01
CA PRO A 227 16.67 -5.90 7.63
C PRO A 227 15.34 -5.20 7.35
N PHE A 228 15.13 -4.05 7.96
CA PHE A 228 13.89 -3.28 7.80
C PHE A 228 14.04 -2.34 6.61
N ALA A 229 13.86 -2.87 5.40
CA ALA A 229 13.94 -2.10 4.16
C ALA A 229 12.72 -1.18 4.01
N VAL A 230 12.93 0.12 4.21
CA VAL A 230 11.92 1.17 4.06
C VAL A 230 12.39 2.15 3.01
N VAL A 231 11.61 2.34 1.95
CA VAL A 231 11.87 3.37 0.94
C VAL A 231 11.00 4.58 1.28
N GLU A 232 11.61 5.66 1.76
CA GLU A 232 10.91 6.89 2.12
C GLU A 232 10.22 7.50 0.88
N GLU A 233 10.88 7.43 -0.28
CA GLU A 233 10.33 7.89 -1.55
C GLU A 233 10.86 7.03 -2.71
N LEU A 234 9.94 6.52 -3.52
CA LEU A 234 10.22 5.88 -4.80
C LEU A 234 9.57 6.69 -5.92
N VAL A 235 10.39 7.27 -6.80
CA VAL A 235 9.91 7.91 -8.03
C VAL A 235 10.23 7.02 -9.20
N ARG A 236 9.20 6.48 -9.85
CA ARG A 236 9.33 5.66 -11.06
C ARG A 236 8.86 6.46 -12.27
N GLU A 237 9.76 6.70 -13.20
CA GLU A 237 9.45 7.26 -14.51
C GLU A 237 9.37 6.14 -15.55
N VAL A 238 8.27 6.13 -16.31
CA VAL A 238 7.97 5.19 -17.39
C VAL A 238 7.84 5.99 -18.68
N GLU A 239 8.92 6.06 -19.44
CA GLU A 239 8.95 6.79 -20.71
C GLU A 239 8.61 5.87 -21.88
N ILE A 240 7.51 6.17 -22.57
CA ILE A 240 7.05 5.39 -23.71
C ILE A 240 7.56 6.01 -25.02
N SER A 241 8.33 5.25 -25.79
CA SER A 241 8.76 5.64 -27.12
C SER A 241 8.14 4.74 -28.19
N HIS A 242 7.30 5.31 -29.05
CA HIS A 242 6.72 4.58 -30.18
C HIS A 242 7.76 4.15 -31.24
N TRP A 243 9.01 4.60 -31.11
CA TRP A 243 10.14 4.08 -31.90
C TRP A 243 10.56 2.66 -31.48
N GLY A 244 9.98 2.10 -30.41
CA GLY A 244 10.02 0.66 -30.12
C GLY A 244 10.47 0.26 -28.71
N SER A 245 10.64 1.20 -27.78
CA SER A 245 11.10 0.89 -26.42
C SER A 245 10.32 1.64 -25.35
N ILE A 246 10.33 1.08 -24.14
CA ILE A 246 9.94 1.74 -22.91
C ILE A 246 11.19 1.85 -22.05
N GLN A 247 11.48 3.06 -21.55
CA GLN A 247 12.57 3.28 -20.61
C GLN A 247 12.00 3.48 -19.22
N ILE A 248 12.51 2.69 -18.26
CA ILE A 248 12.14 2.80 -16.86
C ILE A 248 13.31 3.42 -16.10
N THR A 249 13.04 4.45 -15.31
CA THR A 249 14.02 5.05 -14.39
C THR A 249 13.40 5.14 -13.00
N GLU A 250 14.02 4.51 -12.02
CA GLU A 250 13.53 4.44 -10.64
C GLU A 250 14.52 5.09 -9.69
N HIS A 251 14.07 6.12 -8.98
CA HIS A 251 14.83 6.81 -7.95
C HIS A 251 14.39 6.33 -6.57
N TYR A 252 15.33 5.77 -5.81
CA TYR A 252 15.10 5.22 -4.48
C TYR A 252 15.73 6.11 -3.41
N LYS A 253 14.96 6.47 -2.38
CA LYS A 253 15.47 6.96 -1.09
C LYS A 253 15.26 5.88 -0.03
N LEU A 254 16.21 4.98 0.11
CA LEU A 254 16.14 3.83 1.02
C LEU A 254 16.69 4.20 2.40
N VAL A 255 16.03 3.75 3.46
CA VAL A 255 16.49 3.82 4.85
C VAL A 255 16.36 2.45 5.52
N HIS A 256 17.28 2.13 6.43
CA HIS A 256 17.10 1.01 7.33
C HIS A 256 16.21 1.42 8.52
N GLY A 257 14.95 0.97 8.53
CA GLY A 257 13.94 1.36 9.53
C GLY A 257 14.06 0.71 10.92
N GLY A 258 15.00 -0.21 11.10
CA GLY A 258 15.25 -0.91 12.38
C GLY A 258 16.02 -0.08 13.42
N ALA A 259 16.51 -0.75 14.47
CA ALA A 259 17.24 -0.12 15.58
C ALA A 259 18.48 0.64 15.08
N ARG A 260 18.63 1.91 15.49
CA ARG A 260 19.68 2.79 15.00
C ARG A 260 21.06 2.29 15.39
N HIS A 261 22.03 2.44 14.50
CA HIS A 261 23.41 2.11 14.83
C HIS A 261 23.98 3.06 15.88
N LYS A 262 24.57 2.50 16.95
CA LYS A 262 25.26 3.24 17.99
C LYS A 262 26.73 2.84 18.08
N GLY A 263 27.59 3.83 18.29
CA GLY A 263 29.03 3.63 18.44
C GLY A 263 29.77 3.67 17.10
N ILE A 264 30.87 2.94 17.04
CA ILE A 264 31.79 2.96 15.90
C ILE A 264 31.49 1.75 15.01
N PHE A 265 31.44 1.99 13.71
CA PHE A 265 31.45 0.91 12.72
C PHE A 265 32.88 0.38 12.54
N SER A 266 33.05 -0.91 12.82
CA SER A 266 34.29 -1.66 12.61
C SER A 266 34.14 -2.57 11.40
N ARG A 267 34.87 -2.24 10.32
CA ARG A 267 34.93 -3.08 9.11
C ARG A 267 35.53 -4.46 9.41
N VAL A 268 36.51 -4.52 10.32
CA VAL A 268 37.17 -5.78 10.72
C VAL A 268 36.18 -6.68 11.42
N ASP A 269 35.38 -6.15 12.36
CA ASP A 269 34.33 -6.95 13.00
C ASP A 269 33.30 -7.41 11.97
N TYR A 270 32.81 -6.49 11.13
CA TYR A 270 31.83 -6.77 10.09
C TYR A 270 32.22 -7.95 9.19
N GLN A 271 33.49 -8.00 8.78
CA GLN A 271 34.00 -9.02 7.88
C GLN A 271 34.41 -10.31 8.60
N SER A 272 34.90 -10.22 9.85
CA SER A 272 35.34 -11.40 10.60
C SER A 272 34.17 -12.19 11.19
N ARG A 273 33.07 -11.52 11.58
CA ARG A 273 31.91 -12.13 12.24
C ARG A 273 30.57 -11.69 11.64
N PRO A 274 30.34 -11.90 10.33
CA PRO A 274 29.20 -11.36 9.60
C PRO A 274 27.82 -11.80 10.13
N SER A 275 27.73 -12.94 10.82
CA SER A 275 26.48 -13.43 11.42
C SER A 275 26.11 -12.75 12.75
N ILE A 276 27.07 -12.04 13.36
CA ILE A 276 26.89 -11.36 14.65
C ILE A 276 26.94 -9.85 14.41
N SER A 277 28.05 -9.35 13.88
CA SER A 277 28.34 -7.91 13.74
C SER A 277 27.69 -7.26 12.51
N GLY A 278 26.66 -7.88 11.97
CA GLY A 278 25.98 -7.47 10.73
C GLY A 278 24.67 -8.23 10.51
N ALA A 279 24.12 -8.85 11.57
CA ALA A 279 22.93 -9.68 11.47
C ALA A 279 21.71 -8.88 10.99
N SER A 280 21.52 -7.68 11.56
CA SER A 280 20.41 -6.79 11.23
C SER A 280 20.64 -5.95 9.98
N SER A 281 21.89 -5.76 9.54
CA SER A 281 22.20 -4.96 8.34
C SER A 281 21.83 -5.68 7.04
N PHE A 282 21.46 -4.92 6.01
CA PHE A 282 21.35 -5.48 4.65
C PHE A 282 22.64 -5.31 3.86
N LYS A 283 23.07 -6.43 3.25
CA LYS A 283 24.23 -6.53 2.35
C LYS A 283 23.84 -6.40 0.88
N HIS A 284 22.74 -7.05 0.54
CA HIS A 284 22.22 -7.11 -0.81
C HIS A 284 20.73 -6.79 -0.77
N LEU A 285 20.25 -6.16 -1.83
CA LEU A 285 18.83 -5.94 -2.09
C LEU A 285 18.48 -6.67 -3.37
N LEU A 286 17.34 -7.35 -3.38
CA LEU A 286 16.87 -8.08 -4.55
C LEU A 286 15.69 -7.34 -5.16
N ALA A 287 15.82 -6.93 -6.42
CA ALA A 287 14.73 -6.40 -7.22
C ALA A 287 14.21 -7.47 -8.18
N SER A 288 12.89 -7.68 -8.19
CA SER A 288 12.20 -8.51 -9.19
C SER A 288 11.69 -7.62 -10.32
N LEU A 289 12.39 -7.64 -11.44
CA LEU A 289 12.10 -6.87 -12.65
C LEU A 289 11.28 -7.72 -13.66
N PRO A 290 10.64 -7.08 -14.65
CA PRO A 290 9.98 -7.79 -15.75
C PRO A 290 10.95 -8.69 -16.55
N PRO A 291 10.44 -9.64 -17.35
CA PRO A 291 11.29 -10.40 -18.27
C PRO A 291 11.84 -9.50 -19.39
N ARG A 292 12.87 -9.98 -20.09
CA ARG A 292 13.47 -9.32 -21.28
C ARG A 292 13.98 -7.88 -21.04
N VAL A 293 14.34 -7.55 -19.80
CA VAL A 293 15.03 -6.28 -19.50
C VAL A 293 16.36 -6.23 -20.22
N HIS A 294 16.73 -5.04 -20.69
CA HIS A 294 18.03 -4.79 -21.30
C HIS A 294 18.56 -3.42 -20.87
N SER A 295 19.82 -3.13 -21.15
CA SER A 295 20.47 -1.85 -20.82
C SER A 295 20.30 -1.44 -19.34
N VAL A 296 20.33 -2.43 -18.44
CA VAL A 296 20.16 -2.20 -17.00
C VAL A 296 21.37 -1.44 -16.46
N TYR A 297 21.13 -0.38 -15.70
CA TYR A 297 22.16 0.37 -15.01
C TYR A 297 21.77 0.62 -13.55
N TYR A 298 22.79 0.64 -12.69
CA TYR A 298 22.67 0.90 -11.26
C TYR A 298 23.70 1.95 -10.86
N ARG A 299 23.23 3.13 -10.41
CA ARG A 299 24.08 4.28 -10.11
C ARG A 299 23.56 5.05 -8.91
N ASP A 300 24.43 5.84 -8.31
CA ASP A 300 24.05 6.87 -7.35
C ASP A 300 24.40 8.27 -7.88
N GLU A 301 24.29 9.28 -7.03
CA GLU A 301 24.60 10.67 -7.37
C GLU A 301 26.06 10.88 -7.78
N ILE A 302 26.98 10.06 -7.24
CA ILE A 302 28.43 10.18 -7.50
C ILE A 302 28.93 9.27 -8.62
N GLY A 303 28.06 8.45 -9.21
CA GLY A 303 28.35 7.71 -10.43
C GLY A 303 27.91 6.24 -10.38
N ASN A 304 28.52 5.44 -11.25
CA ASN A 304 28.17 4.04 -11.38
C ASN A 304 28.52 3.23 -10.12
N ILE A 305 27.69 2.23 -9.81
CA ILE A 305 27.98 1.21 -8.79
C ILE A 305 28.09 -0.13 -9.50
N SER A 306 29.29 -0.73 -9.51
CA SER A 306 29.57 -1.97 -10.24
C SER A 306 29.14 -3.24 -9.50
N THR A 307 28.74 -3.13 -8.24
CA THR A 307 28.35 -4.25 -7.38
C THR A 307 26.88 -4.60 -7.57
N SER A 308 26.56 -5.13 -8.76
CA SER A 308 25.22 -5.60 -9.12
C SER A 308 25.30 -6.87 -9.99
N HIS A 309 24.36 -7.78 -9.80
CA HIS A 309 24.24 -9.03 -10.54
C HIS A 309 22.84 -9.16 -11.13
N LEU A 310 22.75 -9.23 -12.46
CA LEU A 310 21.49 -9.42 -13.18
C LEU A 310 21.36 -10.88 -13.63
N ARG A 311 20.25 -11.51 -13.26
CA ARG A 311 19.85 -12.83 -13.75
C ARG A 311 18.53 -12.73 -14.49
N THR A 312 18.54 -13.00 -15.78
CA THR A 312 17.34 -12.98 -16.62
C THR A 312 16.72 -14.37 -16.75
N ASP A 313 15.41 -14.46 -16.58
CA ASP A 313 14.59 -15.64 -16.87
C ASP A 313 13.44 -15.26 -17.82
N SER A 314 12.85 -16.26 -18.45
CA SER A 314 11.67 -16.18 -19.32
C SER A 314 10.46 -15.51 -18.67
N ARG A 315 10.30 -15.63 -17.35
CA ARG A 315 9.15 -15.10 -16.60
C ARG A 315 9.42 -13.78 -15.88
N LYS A 316 10.66 -13.55 -15.45
CA LYS A 316 11.09 -12.39 -14.68
C LYS A 316 12.59 -12.21 -14.77
N SER A 317 13.10 -11.06 -14.36
CA SER A 317 14.52 -10.84 -14.18
C SER A 317 14.80 -10.47 -12.72
N GLU A 318 15.89 -10.96 -12.17
CA GLU A 318 16.31 -10.71 -10.79
C GLU A 318 17.57 -9.85 -10.83
N LEU A 319 17.49 -8.66 -10.24
CA LEU A 319 18.63 -7.77 -10.08
C LEU A 319 19.00 -7.74 -8.60
N GLU A 320 20.12 -8.35 -8.27
CA GLU A 320 20.73 -8.25 -6.95
C GLU A 320 21.69 -7.05 -6.95
N ILE A 321 21.48 -6.09 -6.04
CA ILE A 321 22.33 -4.91 -5.88
C ILE A 321 22.96 -4.89 -4.50
N GLU A 322 24.23 -4.53 -4.45
CA GLU A 322 24.96 -4.25 -3.21
C GLU A 322 25.26 -2.74 -3.15
N PRO A 323 24.69 -2.02 -2.17
CA PRO A 323 25.03 -0.62 -1.94
C PRO A 323 26.52 -0.43 -1.61
N ARG A 324 27.07 0.78 -1.80
CA ARG A 324 28.50 1.08 -1.55
C ARG A 324 28.99 0.74 -0.13
N TYR A 325 28.07 0.69 0.83
CA TYR A 325 28.32 0.35 2.22
C TYR A 325 27.14 -0.45 2.77
N PRO A 326 27.36 -1.33 3.75
CA PRO A 326 26.27 -2.03 4.42
C PRO A 326 25.39 -1.02 5.14
N LEU A 327 24.08 -1.23 5.12
CA LEU A 327 23.15 -0.30 5.75
C LEU A 327 22.72 -0.87 7.10
N PHE A 328 23.18 -0.21 8.17
CA PHE A 328 22.70 -0.42 9.53
C PHE A 328 21.52 0.52 9.83
N GLY A 329 20.80 0.26 10.93
CA GLY A 329 19.64 1.07 11.29
C GLY A 329 19.90 2.57 11.32
N GLY A 330 18.99 3.31 10.70
CA GLY A 330 19.07 4.76 10.50
C GLY A 330 19.94 5.21 9.33
N TRP A 331 20.78 4.34 8.75
CA TRP A 331 21.56 4.70 7.57
C TRP A 331 20.66 4.75 6.34
N LYS A 332 20.98 5.66 5.41
CA LYS A 332 20.21 5.93 4.20
C LYS A 332 21.07 5.70 2.96
N ALA A 333 20.47 5.23 1.88
CA ALA A 333 21.09 5.17 0.57
C ALA A 333 20.14 5.69 -0.49
N THR A 334 20.64 6.60 -1.32
CA THR A 334 19.93 7.09 -2.49
C THR A 334 20.57 6.53 -3.74
N PHE A 335 19.78 5.90 -4.60
CA PHE A 335 20.29 5.31 -5.83
C PHE A 335 19.23 5.27 -6.92
N ILE A 336 19.68 5.03 -8.15
CA ILE A 336 18.87 4.98 -9.35
C ILE A 336 19.07 3.62 -10.00
N VAL A 337 17.97 2.96 -10.32
CA VAL A 337 17.94 1.77 -11.17
C VAL A 337 17.20 2.14 -12.45
N GLY A 338 17.80 1.92 -13.61
CA GLY A 338 17.11 2.11 -14.88
C GLY A 338 17.33 0.95 -15.82
N TYR A 339 16.36 0.72 -16.69
CA TYR A 339 16.35 -0.41 -17.63
C TYR A 339 15.39 -0.17 -18.79
N GLY A 340 15.70 -0.78 -19.92
CA GLY A 340 14.86 -0.78 -21.12
C GLY A 340 13.97 -2.02 -21.20
N LEU A 341 12.79 -1.83 -21.76
CA LEU A 341 11.82 -2.88 -22.05
C LEU A 341 11.34 -2.79 -23.52
N PRO A 342 11.05 -3.94 -24.15
CA PRO A 342 10.44 -3.96 -25.48
C PRO A 342 9.00 -3.45 -25.43
N LEU A 343 8.67 -2.47 -26.29
CA LEU A 343 7.36 -1.80 -26.28
C LEU A 343 6.17 -2.77 -26.43
N GLN A 344 6.32 -3.75 -27.32
CA GLN A 344 5.29 -4.72 -27.70
C GLN A 344 4.77 -5.60 -26.55
N ASP A 345 5.52 -5.72 -25.45
CA ASP A 345 5.15 -6.56 -24.30
C ASP A 345 4.26 -5.81 -23.30
N PHE A 346 4.19 -4.48 -23.39
CA PHE A 346 3.53 -3.61 -22.40
C PHE A 346 2.59 -2.58 -23.02
N LEU A 347 2.70 -2.28 -24.31
CA LEU A 347 1.80 -1.39 -25.02
C LEU A 347 0.84 -2.17 -25.90
N PHE A 348 -0.46 -1.90 -25.72
CA PHE A 348 -1.54 -2.61 -26.39
C PHE A 348 -2.52 -1.63 -27.03
N GLU A 349 -3.36 -2.14 -27.92
CA GLU A 349 -4.45 -1.40 -28.55
C GLU A 349 -5.80 -1.93 -28.05
N SER A 350 -6.67 -1.01 -27.65
CA SER A 350 -8.03 -1.28 -27.21
C SER A 350 -8.97 -1.35 -28.42
N SER A 351 -10.13 -1.99 -28.28
CA SER A 351 -11.11 -2.15 -29.36
C SER A 351 -11.66 -0.84 -29.92
N ASP A 352 -11.56 0.25 -29.15
CA ASP A 352 -11.94 1.61 -29.52
C ASP A 352 -10.81 2.38 -30.26
N GLY A 353 -9.69 1.72 -30.56
CA GLY A 353 -8.54 2.31 -31.26
C GLY A 353 -7.58 3.10 -30.37
N ARG A 354 -7.83 3.14 -29.05
CA ARG A 354 -6.92 3.78 -28.09
C ARG A 354 -5.74 2.89 -27.78
N ARG A 355 -4.57 3.49 -27.53
CA ARG A 355 -3.41 2.77 -27.02
C ARG A 355 -3.43 2.79 -25.51
N PHE A 356 -2.92 1.73 -24.89
CA PHE A 356 -2.74 1.71 -23.44
C PHE A 356 -1.46 1.01 -23.02
N LEU A 357 -0.78 1.61 -22.06
CA LEU A 357 0.28 0.96 -21.28
C LEU A 357 -0.39 0.02 -20.26
N ASN A 358 0.14 -1.19 -20.10
CA ASN A 358 -0.18 -2.08 -18.98
C ASN A 358 1.10 -2.39 -18.21
N PHE A 359 1.20 -1.92 -16.97
CA PHE A 359 2.42 -2.03 -16.16
C PHE A 359 2.10 -2.31 -14.69
N SER A 360 3.09 -2.71 -13.89
CA SER A 360 2.88 -3.05 -12.47
C SER A 360 3.13 -1.84 -11.57
N PHE A 361 2.23 -1.59 -10.59
CA PHE A 361 2.30 -0.41 -9.74
C PHE A 361 3.39 -0.53 -8.65
N GLY A 362 3.57 -1.69 -8.02
CA GLY A 362 4.35 -1.84 -6.80
C GLY A 362 5.88 -1.62 -6.92
N CYS A 363 6.55 -1.60 -5.77
CA CYS A 363 8.01 -1.59 -5.66
C CYS A 363 8.60 -2.93 -6.13
N PRO A 364 9.68 -2.95 -6.94
CA PRO A 364 10.27 -4.20 -7.40
C PRO A 364 11.21 -4.80 -6.34
N LEU A 365 11.65 -4.01 -5.35
CA LEU A 365 12.45 -4.51 -4.23
C LEU A 365 11.60 -5.46 -3.37
N VAL A 366 12.15 -6.65 -3.12
CA VAL A 366 11.49 -7.68 -2.32
C VAL A 366 11.40 -7.25 -0.86
N ASN A 367 10.27 -7.59 -0.20
CA ASN A 367 10.02 -7.31 1.22
C ASN A 367 10.30 -5.85 1.61
N THR A 368 9.87 -4.89 0.80
CA THR A 368 10.11 -3.47 1.03
C THR A 368 8.79 -2.74 1.29
N ALA A 369 8.77 -1.91 2.33
CA ALA A 369 7.69 -0.95 2.56
C ALA A 369 8.08 0.38 1.91
N VAL A 370 7.16 1.03 1.21
CA VAL A 370 7.39 2.33 0.57
C VAL A 370 6.44 3.35 1.16
N ASP A 371 6.99 4.42 1.74
CA ASP A 371 6.16 5.45 2.38
C ASP A 371 5.44 6.30 1.34
N LYS A 372 6.16 6.71 0.29
CA LYS A 372 5.61 7.45 -0.85
C LYS A 372 6.07 6.88 -2.18
N LEU A 373 5.13 6.44 -3.00
CA LEU A 373 5.37 5.99 -4.37
C LEU A 373 4.75 6.96 -5.36
N ILE A 374 5.57 7.46 -6.28
CA ILE A 374 5.17 8.34 -7.38
C ILE A 374 5.50 7.63 -8.69
N ILE A 375 4.50 7.35 -9.51
CA ILE A 375 4.68 6.81 -10.86
C ILE A 375 4.37 7.92 -11.86
N LYS A 376 5.34 8.22 -12.72
CA LYS A 376 5.22 9.18 -13.82
C LYS A 376 5.22 8.42 -15.14
N VAL A 377 4.09 8.36 -15.82
CA VAL A 377 4.01 7.77 -17.15
C VAL A 377 4.15 8.89 -18.18
N VAL A 378 5.32 8.97 -18.82
CA VAL A 378 5.64 9.98 -19.83
C VAL A 378 5.16 9.47 -21.18
N LEU A 379 4.11 10.10 -21.69
CA LEU A 379 3.53 9.76 -22.99
C LEU A 379 4.29 10.46 -24.12
N PRO A 380 4.40 9.84 -25.29
CA PRO A 380 5.04 10.44 -26.45
C PRO A 380 4.31 11.72 -26.91
N GLU A 381 5.05 12.65 -27.49
CA GLU A 381 4.54 13.96 -27.91
C GLU A 381 3.37 13.82 -28.90
N GLY A 382 2.31 14.62 -28.72
CA GLY A 382 1.09 14.53 -29.51
C GLY A 382 0.04 13.54 -28.99
N SER A 383 0.31 12.87 -27.85
CA SER A 383 -0.69 12.08 -27.12
C SER A 383 -1.81 12.96 -26.56
N LYS A 384 -3.06 12.52 -26.72
CA LYS A 384 -4.28 13.23 -26.29
C LYS A 384 -5.11 12.38 -25.33
N ASP A 385 -5.91 13.07 -24.52
CA ASP A 385 -6.92 12.50 -23.62
C ASP A 385 -6.42 11.34 -22.74
N PRO A 386 -5.34 11.53 -21.96
CA PRO A 386 -4.81 10.46 -21.13
C PRO A 386 -5.77 10.10 -19.99
N SER A 387 -5.92 8.82 -19.70
CA SER A 387 -6.71 8.33 -18.55
C SER A 387 -6.07 7.11 -17.90
N ALA A 388 -5.92 7.12 -16.58
CA ALA A 388 -5.35 6.00 -15.84
C ALA A 388 -6.44 5.16 -15.14
N VAL A 389 -6.28 3.84 -15.18
CA VAL A 389 -7.11 2.86 -14.48
C VAL A 389 -6.20 2.11 -13.49
N VAL A 390 -6.50 2.27 -12.20
CA VAL A 390 -5.74 1.69 -11.08
C VAL A 390 -6.72 0.96 -10.16
N PRO A 391 -6.40 -0.25 -9.65
CA PRO A 391 -7.34 -1.06 -8.87
C PRO A 391 -7.56 -0.57 -7.43
N PHE A 392 -6.97 0.56 -7.04
CA PHE A 392 -7.10 1.15 -5.70
C PHE A 392 -7.00 2.68 -5.79
N SER A 393 -7.38 3.37 -4.72
CA SER A 393 -7.33 4.83 -4.64
C SER A 393 -5.90 5.36 -4.73
N VAL A 394 -5.70 6.30 -5.64
CA VAL A 394 -4.44 7.02 -5.87
C VAL A 394 -4.75 8.48 -6.19
N LYS A 395 -3.86 9.40 -5.81
CA LYS A 395 -3.93 10.79 -6.28
C LYS A 395 -3.42 10.82 -7.72
N GLN A 396 -4.14 11.50 -8.61
CA GLN A 396 -3.79 11.58 -10.02
C GLN A 396 -3.77 13.03 -10.48
N HIS A 397 -2.76 13.39 -11.26
CA HIS A 397 -2.67 14.69 -11.92
C HIS A 397 -1.83 14.60 -13.19
N LEU A 398 -1.92 15.64 -14.01
CA LEU A 398 -1.15 15.75 -15.26
C LEU A 398 -0.02 16.76 -15.09
N GLU A 399 1.15 16.41 -15.61
CA GLU A 399 2.32 17.27 -15.73
C GLU A 399 2.76 17.36 -17.20
N THR A 400 3.64 18.32 -17.51
CA THR A 400 4.31 18.41 -18.81
C THR A 400 5.81 18.26 -18.59
N SER A 401 6.44 17.38 -19.35
CA SER A 401 7.90 17.21 -19.38
C SER A 401 8.46 17.53 -20.75
N TYR A 402 9.72 17.95 -20.80
CA TYR A 402 10.45 18.20 -22.04
C TYR A 402 11.70 17.32 -22.09
N SER A 403 11.90 16.65 -23.21
CA SER A 403 13.05 15.82 -23.53
C SER A 403 13.66 16.25 -24.87
N TYR A 404 14.57 15.46 -25.39
CA TYR A 404 15.22 15.72 -26.67
C TYR A 404 14.20 15.70 -27.82
N LEU A 405 14.34 16.66 -28.74
CA LEU A 405 13.51 16.83 -29.94
C LEU A 405 12.02 17.17 -29.70
N ASP A 406 11.64 17.44 -28.45
CA ASP A 406 10.27 17.86 -28.13
C ASP A 406 10.06 19.35 -28.47
N VAL A 407 8.90 19.72 -29.01
CA VAL A 407 8.56 21.12 -29.34
C VAL A 407 7.47 21.67 -28.44
N ILE A 408 6.38 20.92 -28.30
CA ILE A 408 5.20 21.26 -27.51
C ILE A 408 5.36 20.75 -26.07
N GLY A 409 6.05 19.62 -25.92
CA GLY A 409 6.24 18.92 -24.65
C GLY A 409 5.39 17.65 -24.55
N ARG A 410 5.83 16.75 -23.67
CA ARG A 410 5.20 15.45 -23.44
C ARG A 410 4.25 15.51 -22.26
N THR A 411 3.08 14.90 -22.41
CA THR A 411 2.10 14.77 -21.33
C THR A 411 2.53 13.66 -20.38
N VAL A 412 2.59 13.96 -19.09
CA VAL A 412 2.96 13.01 -18.04
C VAL A 412 1.75 12.74 -17.15
N VAL A 413 1.37 11.47 -17.03
CA VAL A 413 0.34 11.03 -16.08
C VAL A 413 1.03 10.66 -14.78
N VAL A 414 0.73 11.40 -13.72
CA VAL A 414 1.34 11.17 -12.39
C VAL A 414 0.33 10.47 -11.49
N LEU A 415 0.76 9.37 -10.89
CA LEU A 415 0.01 8.57 -9.94
C LEU A 415 0.78 8.55 -8.61
N GLU A 416 0.17 9.06 -7.55
CA GLU A 416 0.76 9.08 -6.21
C GLU A 416 -0.01 8.20 -5.23
N LYS A 417 0.73 7.40 -4.47
CA LYS A 417 0.18 6.61 -3.37
C LYS A 417 1.13 6.59 -2.18
N GLU A 418 0.54 6.71 -1.01
CA GLU A 418 1.22 6.56 0.28
C GLU A 418 1.04 5.12 0.82
N ASN A 419 2.01 4.71 1.64
CA ASN A 419 2.06 3.43 2.35
C ASN A 419 1.85 2.19 1.45
N VAL A 420 2.82 1.95 0.57
CA VAL A 420 2.77 0.87 -0.43
C VAL A 420 3.58 -0.35 0.04
N VAL A 421 2.88 -1.48 0.16
CA VAL A 421 3.43 -2.81 0.44
C VAL A 421 3.49 -3.70 -0.82
N PRO A 422 4.24 -4.83 -0.81
CA PRO A 422 4.36 -5.72 -1.96
C PRO A 422 3.04 -6.20 -2.58
N GLU A 423 1.97 -6.31 -1.80
CA GLU A 423 0.64 -6.73 -2.24
C GLU A 423 -0.10 -5.69 -3.10
N HIS A 424 0.41 -4.46 -3.21
CA HIS A 424 -0.02 -3.46 -4.19
C HIS A 424 0.64 -3.64 -5.56
N ASN A 425 1.49 -4.66 -5.73
CA ASN A 425 2.07 -5.00 -7.01
C ASN A 425 1.04 -5.66 -7.96
N SER A 426 0.08 -4.85 -8.39
CA SER A 426 -0.98 -5.20 -9.33
C SER A 426 -0.81 -4.44 -10.65
N PRO A 427 -1.35 -4.94 -11.76
CA PRO A 427 -1.36 -4.21 -13.02
C PRO A 427 -2.19 -2.92 -12.91
N PHE A 428 -1.72 -1.86 -13.55
CA PHE A 428 -2.45 -0.63 -13.82
C PHE A 428 -2.32 -0.28 -15.29
N GLN A 429 -3.26 0.52 -15.79
CA GLN A 429 -3.33 0.86 -17.21
C GLN A 429 -3.38 2.37 -17.42
N VAL A 430 -2.71 2.87 -18.46
CA VAL A 430 -2.80 4.27 -18.89
C VAL A 430 -3.17 4.31 -20.35
N TYR A 431 -4.38 4.79 -20.65
CA TYR A 431 -4.94 4.93 -21.99
C TYR A 431 -4.63 6.31 -22.56
N TYR A 432 -4.42 6.38 -23.87
CA TYR A 432 -4.24 7.64 -24.59
C TYR A 432 -4.54 7.49 -26.09
N ASN A 433 -4.89 8.62 -26.72
CA ASN A 433 -5.07 8.75 -28.16
C ASN A 433 -3.75 9.21 -28.81
N PHE A 434 -3.31 8.53 -29.87
CA PHE A 434 -2.09 8.92 -30.58
C PHE A 434 -2.25 8.79 -32.10
N ASN A 435 -2.00 9.88 -32.82
CA ASN A 435 -1.96 9.86 -34.28
C ASN A 435 -0.54 9.46 -34.74
N PRO A 436 -0.36 8.34 -35.47
CA PRO A 436 0.95 7.90 -35.97
C PRO A 436 1.70 8.94 -36.79
N LEU A 437 1.01 9.83 -37.50
CA LEU A 437 1.63 10.90 -38.27
C LEU A 437 2.43 11.89 -37.40
N SER A 438 2.12 11.98 -36.10
CA SER A 438 2.85 12.84 -35.17
C SER A 438 4.31 12.40 -34.99
N MET A 439 4.62 11.12 -35.22
CA MET A 439 6.01 10.63 -35.17
C MET A 439 6.91 11.25 -36.25
N LEU A 440 6.34 11.76 -37.35
CA LEU A 440 7.10 12.41 -38.42
C LEU A 440 7.59 13.81 -38.04
N VAL A 441 7.07 14.40 -36.96
CA VAL A 441 7.46 15.73 -36.50
C VAL A 441 8.93 15.74 -36.06
N GLU A 442 9.37 14.77 -35.26
CA GLU A 442 10.76 14.73 -34.75
C GLU A 442 11.81 14.66 -35.90
N PRO A 443 11.70 13.76 -36.91
CA PRO A 443 12.61 13.77 -38.05
C PRO A 443 12.52 15.05 -38.90
N LEU A 444 11.31 15.60 -39.10
CA LEU A 444 11.12 16.81 -39.90
C LEU A 444 11.77 18.05 -39.25
N ILE A 445 11.82 18.11 -37.92
CA ILE A 445 12.54 19.18 -37.20
C ILE A 445 14.03 19.13 -37.54
N LEU A 446 14.64 17.95 -37.47
CA LEU A 446 16.06 17.77 -37.81
C LEU A 446 16.32 18.14 -39.28
N VAL A 447 15.51 17.63 -40.20
CA VAL A 447 15.62 17.95 -41.64
C VAL A 447 15.51 19.47 -41.85
N SER A 448 14.56 20.13 -41.20
CA SER A 448 14.35 21.57 -41.32
C SER A 448 15.53 22.36 -40.77
N ALA A 449 16.09 21.96 -39.63
CA ALA A 449 17.24 22.61 -39.02
C ALA A 449 18.48 22.56 -39.94
N PHE A 450 18.80 21.37 -40.48
CA PHE A 450 19.90 21.23 -41.43
C PHE A 450 19.64 21.96 -42.73
N PHE A 451 18.41 21.91 -43.26
CA PHE A 451 18.03 22.63 -44.46
C PHE A 451 18.21 24.14 -44.30
N LEU A 452 17.73 24.72 -43.20
CA LEU A 452 17.89 26.15 -42.90
C LEU A 452 19.36 26.54 -42.73
N PHE A 453 20.19 25.69 -42.11
CA PHE A 453 21.63 25.90 -42.02
C PHE A 453 22.28 26.01 -43.41
N PHE A 454 22.00 25.07 -44.32
CA PHE A 454 22.53 25.12 -45.68
C PHE A 454 21.99 26.33 -46.47
N MET A 455 20.71 26.67 -46.31
CA MET A 455 20.14 27.88 -46.91
C MET A 455 20.83 29.16 -46.41
N ALA A 456 21.16 29.23 -45.12
CA ALA A 456 21.92 30.36 -44.55
C ALA A 456 23.34 30.42 -45.11
N CYS A 457 24.03 29.29 -45.30
CA CYS A 457 25.32 29.25 -45.97
C CYS A 457 25.24 29.75 -47.42
N VAL A 458 24.22 29.31 -48.17
CA VAL A 458 24.00 29.77 -49.55
C VAL A 458 23.74 31.27 -49.57
N ALA A 459 22.87 31.78 -48.69
CA ALA A 459 22.60 33.21 -48.59
C ALA A 459 23.88 34.00 -48.26
N TYR A 460 24.65 33.57 -47.26
CA TYR A 460 25.92 34.20 -46.88
C TYR A 460 26.90 34.30 -48.06
N LEU A 461 27.04 33.23 -48.86
CA LEU A 461 27.92 33.23 -50.04
C LEU A 461 27.47 34.20 -51.14
N HIS A 462 26.20 34.59 -51.18
CA HIS A 462 25.64 35.51 -52.16
C HIS A 462 25.51 36.95 -51.64
N VAL A 463 25.85 37.22 -50.37
CA VAL A 463 25.88 38.58 -49.82
C VAL A 463 27.24 39.20 -50.12
N ASP A 464 27.24 40.20 -51.00
CA ASP A 464 28.41 41.04 -51.26
C ASP A 464 28.56 42.10 -50.16
N LEU A 465 29.58 41.94 -49.29
CA LEU A 465 29.91 42.86 -48.21
C LEU A 465 31.04 43.84 -48.59
N SER A 466 31.38 43.98 -49.87
CA SER A 466 32.46 44.88 -50.31
C SER A 466 32.09 46.36 -50.14
N ILE A 467 32.99 47.14 -49.51
CA ILE A 467 32.78 48.57 -49.22
C ILE A 467 33.06 49.45 -50.45
N ARG A 468 33.87 48.96 -51.39
CA ARG A 468 34.12 49.60 -52.67
C ARG A 468 34.23 48.50 -53.73
N LYS A 469 33.40 48.62 -54.77
CA LYS A 469 33.35 47.69 -55.90
C LYS A 469 34.52 47.88 -56.84
#